data_AF-R7D008-F1
#
_entry.id   AF-R7D008-F1
#
_cell.length_a   1.000
_cell.length_b   1.000
_cell.length_c   1.000
_cell.angle_alpha   90.00
_cell.angle_beta   90.00
_cell.angle_gamma   90.00
#
_symmetry.space_group_name_H-M   'P 1'
#
loop_
_entity.id
_entity.type
_entity.pdbx_description
1 polymer ?
#
loop_
_entity_poly.entity_id
_entity_poly.type
_entity_poly.pdbx_seq_one_letter_code
_entity_poly.pdbx_strand_id
1 'polypeptide(L)'
;MKHLLKYTTLCLLAAGSLGFTACSSSDDDDTLTSTAGSIGTISLDRPVIGAYQPFTAQCDVKSGSNLVSEKFIWKQNEVEMLSAASGDSYETQNRRSTYYLRGLSAGSHTLVCRMTALGSDGQEFSAEQQLTVEVVPTDIRNNFWGESKSETQRNLTYYKTLQEEADGSLTVSEKDHYGSLNYATEAGNSLGGTSLGLSPSRTVSFRFSTTGTLEEIVYVCAPSTTQIDQIVRRLLQRALYLESFDGFTATAYDYRVADGQSLTSEEQALADQWKAGSLENDSEDYTLASAVAGQRLDLLLTMENEKTRVEMTVSGTGAGKDAETRMVFSGK
;
A
#
# COMPACT_ATOMS: atom_id res chain seq x y z
N MET A 1 10.66 67.95 -26.63
CA MET A 1 9.94 69.23 -26.56
C MET A 1 8.45 68.96 -26.78
N LYS A 2 7.62 69.38 -25.81
CA LYS A 2 6.25 69.97 -25.95
C LYS A 2 5.44 69.54 -27.20
N HIS A 3 4.36 68.77 -27.12
CA HIS A 3 3.02 69.00 -26.51
C HIS A 3 1.96 69.18 -27.62
N LEU A 4 0.75 68.64 -27.33
CA LEU A 4 -0.58 69.13 -27.75
C LEU A 4 -0.99 68.92 -29.22
N LEU A 5 -2.25 68.66 -29.62
CA LEU A 5 -3.54 68.34 -28.97
C LEU A 5 -4.58 68.17 -30.12
N LYS A 6 -5.77 67.61 -29.80
CA LYS A 6 -7.10 67.84 -30.44
C LYS A 6 -7.39 67.17 -31.79
N TYR A 7 -8.62 66.73 -32.12
CA TYR A 7 -9.89 66.33 -31.47
C TYR A 7 -10.85 66.01 -32.66
N THR A 8 -11.76 65.04 -32.50
CA THR A 8 -13.10 64.93 -33.16
C THR A 8 -13.24 64.70 -34.69
N THR A 9 -13.94 63.64 -35.11
CA THR A 9 -15.38 63.66 -35.54
C THR A 9 -15.75 62.45 -36.41
N LEU A 10 -16.93 61.92 -36.09
CA LEU A 10 -17.76 60.90 -36.74
C LEU A 10 -18.06 61.17 -38.23
N CYS A 11 -18.23 60.12 -39.05
CA CYS A 11 -19.11 60.20 -40.21
C CYS A 11 -19.80 58.85 -40.48
N LEU A 12 -21.13 58.87 -40.43
CA LEU A 12 -22.05 57.81 -40.84
C LEU A 12 -21.87 57.47 -42.33
N LEU A 13 -22.10 56.21 -42.67
CA LEU A 13 -22.66 55.81 -43.97
C LEU A 13 -23.90 54.96 -43.72
N ALA A 14 -25.02 55.44 -44.26
CA ALA A 14 -26.30 54.76 -44.31
C ALA A 14 -26.46 54.07 -45.67
N ALA A 15 -27.15 52.92 -45.69
CA ALA A 15 -27.97 52.50 -46.82
C ALA A 15 -29.08 51.57 -46.31
N GLY A 16 -30.34 51.99 -46.51
CA GLY A 16 -31.54 51.15 -46.36
C GLY A 16 -31.53 50.00 -47.39
N SER A 17 -32.43 49.02 -47.38
CA SER A 17 -33.86 48.97 -47.03
C SER A 17 -34.23 47.48 -47.01
N LEU A 18 -35.18 46.98 -46.22
CA LEU A 18 -36.60 46.87 -46.60
C LEU A 18 -37.33 46.28 -45.40
N GLY A 19 -38.43 46.93 -44.99
CA GLY A 19 -39.35 46.37 -44.02
C GLY A 19 -40.23 45.31 -44.67
N PHE A 20 -40.24 44.13 -44.08
CA PHE A 20 -41.46 43.31 -44.00
C PHE A 20 -41.87 43.30 -42.53
N THR A 21 -42.91 44.05 -42.20
CA THR A 21 -43.64 43.85 -40.95
C THR A 21 -44.60 42.68 -41.20
N ALA A 22 -44.28 41.53 -40.63
CA ALA A 22 -45.21 40.42 -40.49
C ALA A 22 -45.23 40.03 -39.02
N CYS A 23 -46.41 40.20 -38.42
CA CYS A 23 -46.94 39.63 -37.18
C CYS A 23 -46.00 39.50 -35.98
N SER A 24 -46.33 40.25 -34.92
CA SER A 24 -45.98 39.88 -33.56
C SER A 24 -46.39 38.44 -33.28
N SER A 25 -45.43 37.52 -33.23
CA SER A 25 -45.43 36.53 -32.17
C SER A 25 -44.57 37.11 -31.06
N SER A 26 -45.17 37.36 -29.91
CA SER A 26 -44.44 37.27 -28.66
C SER A 26 -44.11 35.79 -28.46
N ASP A 27 -43.20 35.28 -29.28
CA ASP A 27 -42.44 34.11 -28.89
C ASP A 27 -41.38 34.69 -27.95
N ASP A 28 -41.74 34.77 -26.67
CA ASP A 28 -40.72 34.50 -25.67
C ASP A 28 -40.19 33.13 -26.08
N ASP A 29 -39.11 33.12 -26.85
CA ASP A 29 -38.37 31.93 -27.22
C ASP A 29 -37.76 31.46 -25.89
N ASP A 30 -38.62 30.82 -25.08
CA ASP A 30 -38.29 30.11 -23.85
C ASP A 30 -37.54 28.83 -24.23
N THR A 31 -36.57 28.96 -25.14
CA THR A 31 -35.56 27.95 -25.39
C THR A 31 -34.75 27.86 -24.10
N LEU A 32 -35.19 26.96 -23.21
CA LEU A 32 -34.54 26.62 -21.95
C LEU A 32 -33.05 26.40 -22.20
N THR A 33 -32.24 27.42 -21.89
CA THR A 33 -30.79 27.36 -22.09
C THR A 33 -30.20 26.40 -21.08
N SER A 34 -29.41 25.44 -21.55
CA SER A 34 -28.70 24.52 -20.67
C SER A 34 -27.49 25.19 -20.03
N THR A 35 -27.22 24.90 -18.76
CA THR A 35 -25.98 25.33 -18.11
C THR A 35 -25.15 24.13 -17.72
N ALA A 36 -23.84 24.20 -17.97
CA ALA A 36 -22.90 23.17 -17.58
C ALA A 36 -22.78 23.08 -16.05
N GLY A 37 -22.63 21.86 -15.54
CA GLY A 37 -22.10 21.64 -14.21
C GLY A 37 -20.64 22.09 -14.07
N SER A 38 -20.10 22.03 -12.86
CA SER A 38 -18.69 22.34 -12.58
C SER A 38 -18.03 21.29 -11.70
N ILE A 39 -16.72 21.13 -11.86
CA ILE A 39 -15.87 20.25 -11.05
C ILE A 39 -14.84 21.11 -10.31
N GLY A 40 -14.71 20.86 -9.01
CA GLY A 40 -13.70 21.44 -8.13
C GLY A 40 -12.41 20.62 -8.10
N THR A 41 -11.43 21.11 -7.35
CA THR A 41 -10.13 20.43 -7.20
C THR A 41 -10.29 19.03 -6.61
N ILE A 42 -9.44 18.11 -7.03
CA ILE A 42 -9.35 16.78 -6.41
C ILE A 42 -8.58 16.90 -5.09
N SER A 43 -9.14 16.33 -4.03
CA SER A 43 -8.49 16.16 -2.73
C SER A 43 -8.35 14.68 -2.39
N LEU A 44 -7.28 14.34 -1.69
CA LEU A 44 -7.05 13.01 -1.13
C LEU A 44 -7.36 13.03 0.37
N ASP A 45 -7.82 11.91 0.90
CA ASP A 45 -8.12 11.77 2.32
C ASP A 45 -6.89 11.44 3.19
N ARG A 46 -5.73 11.26 2.55
CA ARG A 46 -4.43 11.10 3.19
C ARG A 46 -3.32 11.75 2.36
N PRO A 47 -2.25 12.27 3.00
CA PRO A 47 -1.17 12.98 2.32
C PRO A 47 -0.09 12.06 1.73
N VAL A 48 0.04 10.83 2.27
CA VAL A 48 1.04 9.83 1.84
C VAL A 48 0.30 8.54 1.58
N ILE A 49 0.61 7.89 0.46
CA ILE A 49 -0.03 6.64 0.02
C ILE A 49 1.08 5.64 -0.29
N GLY A 50 1.07 4.52 0.43
CA GLY A 50 1.90 3.37 0.11
C GLY A 50 1.30 2.54 -1.02
N ALA A 51 2.17 1.81 -1.72
CA ALA A 51 1.78 0.81 -2.70
C ALA A 51 0.73 -0.14 -2.11
N TYR A 52 -0.37 -0.31 -2.85
CA TYR A 52 -1.53 -1.14 -2.53
C TYR A 52 -2.28 -0.78 -1.23
N GLN A 53 -2.03 0.41 -0.66
CA GLN A 53 -2.85 0.93 0.41
C GLN A 53 -4.11 1.61 -0.15
N PRO A 54 -5.29 1.37 0.45
CA PRO A 54 -6.52 2.00 0.02
C PRO A 54 -6.59 3.47 0.40
N PHE A 55 -7.04 4.29 -0.53
CA PHE A 55 -7.23 5.72 -0.32
C PHE A 55 -8.46 6.23 -1.05
N THR A 56 -8.92 7.43 -0.67
CA THR A 56 -10.11 8.04 -1.25
C THR A 56 -9.74 9.37 -1.91
N ALA A 57 -10.17 9.53 -3.15
CA ALA A 57 -10.12 10.79 -3.87
C ALA A 57 -11.52 11.41 -3.94
N GLN A 58 -11.61 12.73 -3.81
CA GLN A 58 -12.88 13.47 -3.84
C GLN A 58 -12.74 14.68 -4.73
N CYS A 59 -13.77 14.99 -5.52
CA CYS A 59 -13.92 16.28 -6.19
C CYS A 59 -15.30 16.86 -5.82
N ASP A 60 -15.32 18.14 -5.45
CA ASP A 60 -16.58 18.85 -5.28
C ASP A 60 -17.23 19.05 -6.65
N VAL A 61 -18.55 18.81 -6.75
CA VAL A 61 -19.28 18.88 -8.01
C VAL A 61 -20.53 19.73 -7.85
N LYS A 62 -20.86 20.49 -8.89
CA LYS A 62 -22.11 21.24 -8.97
C LYS A 62 -22.84 20.83 -10.23
N SER A 63 -24.06 20.36 -10.08
CA SER A 63 -24.90 20.01 -11.22
C SER A 63 -25.28 21.24 -12.04
N GLY A 64 -25.33 21.06 -13.35
CA GLY A 64 -25.90 22.02 -14.28
C GLY A 64 -27.43 22.08 -14.21
N SER A 65 -28.02 22.90 -15.08
CA SER A 65 -29.48 23.05 -15.20
C SER A 65 -29.97 22.75 -16.61
N ASN A 66 -31.22 22.29 -16.73
CA ASN A 66 -31.88 21.96 -17.99
C ASN A 66 -31.19 20.84 -18.80
N LEU A 67 -30.62 19.85 -18.11
CA LEU A 67 -29.87 18.75 -18.71
C LEU A 67 -30.74 17.49 -18.91
N VAL A 68 -30.56 16.82 -20.05
CA VAL A 68 -31.12 15.47 -20.32
C VAL A 68 -30.32 14.41 -19.59
N SER A 69 -29.00 14.61 -19.48
CA SER A 69 -28.14 13.74 -18.69
C SER A 69 -26.93 14.50 -18.16
N GLU A 70 -26.47 14.08 -17.00
CA GLU A 70 -25.22 14.53 -16.39
C GLU A 70 -24.58 13.33 -15.70
N LYS A 71 -23.29 13.13 -15.93
CA LYS A 71 -22.51 12.06 -15.32
C LYS A 71 -21.19 12.60 -14.80
N PHE A 72 -20.80 12.11 -13.63
CA PHE A 72 -19.48 12.31 -13.05
C PHE A 72 -18.76 10.96 -13.05
N ILE A 73 -17.57 10.93 -13.63
CA ILE A 73 -16.82 9.71 -13.93
C ILE A 73 -15.38 9.90 -13.45
N TRP A 74 -14.79 8.82 -12.94
CA TRP A 74 -13.39 8.77 -12.57
C TRP A 74 -12.57 7.98 -13.60
N LYS A 75 -11.40 8.51 -13.96
CA LYS A 75 -10.41 7.79 -14.77
C LYS A 75 -9.09 7.69 -14.02
N GLN A 76 -8.35 6.63 -14.31
CA GLN A 76 -6.96 6.47 -13.90
C GLN A 76 -6.09 6.35 -15.16
N ASN A 77 -5.05 7.19 -15.29
CA ASN A 77 -4.15 7.19 -16.45
C ASN A 77 -4.91 7.19 -17.79
N GLU A 78 -5.97 8.01 -17.88
CA GLU A 78 -6.89 8.15 -19.03
C GLU A 78 -7.76 6.92 -19.36
N VAL A 79 -7.70 5.86 -18.56
CA VAL A 79 -8.61 4.71 -18.67
C VAL A 79 -9.82 4.95 -17.77
N GLU A 80 -11.02 4.90 -18.36
CA GLU A 80 -12.27 4.96 -17.60
C GLU A 80 -12.37 3.74 -16.68
N MET A 81 -12.56 3.99 -15.39
CA MET A 81 -12.56 2.94 -14.39
C MET A 81 -13.97 2.37 -14.24
N LEU A 82 -14.18 1.19 -14.81
CA LEU A 82 -15.40 0.40 -14.58
C LEU A 82 -15.26 -0.32 -13.23
N SER A 83 -16.11 0.06 -12.27
CA SER A 83 -16.08 -0.41 -10.87
C SER A 83 -15.99 -1.93 -10.67
N ALA A 84 -16.48 -2.72 -11.64
CA ALA A 84 -16.47 -4.18 -11.54
C ALA A 84 -15.10 -4.82 -11.81
N ALA A 85 -14.21 -4.18 -12.59
CA ALA A 85 -12.96 -4.81 -13.04
C ALA A 85 -11.77 -4.53 -12.12
N SER A 86 -11.68 -3.34 -11.54
CA SER A 86 -10.61 -2.98 -10.59
C SER A 86 -10.97 -3.29 -9.13
N GLY A 87 -12.26 -3.49 -8.85
CA GLY A 87 -12.79 -3.56 -7.48
C GLY A 87 -12.91 -2.21 -6.78
N ASP A 88 -12.42 -1.14 -7.42
CA ASP A 88 -12.68 0.24 -6.96
C ASP A 88 -14.15 0.58 -7.14
N SER A 89 -14.61 1.59 -6.43
CA SER A 89 -15.97 2.11 -6.60
C SER A 89 -15.96 3.62 -6.56
N TYR A 90 -16.93 4.24 -7.22
CA TYR A 90 -17.17 5.66 -7.07
C TYR A 90 -18.66 5.93 -6.96
N GLU A 91 -18.99 7.02 -6.28
CA GLU A 91 -20.35 7.49 -6.14
C GLU A 91 -20.37 9.01 -6.19
N THR A 92 -21.53 9.57 -6.54
CA THR A 92 -21.74 11.02 -6.49
C THR A 92 -22.95 11.31 -5.64
N GLN A 93 -22.74 11.95 -4.50
CA GLN A 93 -23.77 12.31 -3.53
C GLN A 93 -23.46 13.67 -2.90
N ASN A 94 -24.49 14.44 -2.51
CA ASN A 94 -24.33 15.67 -1.73
C ASN A 94 -23.30 16.66 -2.32
N ARG A 95 -23.32 16.88 -3.65
CA ARG A 95 -22.38 17.78 -4.37
C ARG A 95 -20.92 17.34 -4.28
N ARG A 96 -20.67 16.05 -4.10
CA ARG A 96 -19.33 15.46 -4.08
C ARG A 96 -19.32 14.18 -4.88
N SER A 97 -18.31 14.03 -5.74
CA SER A 97 -17.97 12.75 -6.34
C SER A 97 -16.80 12.15 -5.56
N THR A 98 -16.98 10.92 -5.08
CA THR A 98 -16.02 10.21 -4.26
C THR A 98 -15.56 8.96 -4.99
N TYR A 99 -14.26 8.76 -5.08
CA TYR A 99 -13.62 7.57 -5.66
C TYR A 99 -12.86 6.82 -4.58
N TYR A 100 -13.29 5.59 -4.32
CA TYR A 100 -12.70 4.67 -3.36
C TYR A 100 -11.75 3.73 -4.10
N LEU A 101 -10.45 3.94 -3.94
CA LEU A 101 -9.42 3.13 -4.57
C LEU A 101 -8.96 2.02 -3.62
N ARG A 102 -8.86 0.80 -4.14
CA ARG A 102 -8.33 -0.33 -3.36
C ARG A 102 -6.83 -0.24 -3.12
N GLY A 103 -6.13 0.50 -3.97
CA GLY A 103 -4.70 0.76 -3.89
C GLY A 103 -4.05 0.75 -5.26
N LEU A 104 -2.89 1.37 -5.36
CA LEU A 104 -2.14 1.54 -6.60
C LEU A 104 -0.74 0.95 -6.47
N SER A 105 -0.11 0.56 -7.58
CA SER A 105 1.32 0.18 -7.57
C SER A 105 2.19 1.39 -7.22
N ALA A 106 3.42 1.16 -6.77
CA ALA A 106 4.37 2.24 -6.57
C ALA A 106 4.60 3.06 -7.87
N GLY A 107 4.85 4.35 -7.72
CA GLY A 107 5.09 5.29 -8.82
C GLY A 107 4.05 6.40 -8.92
N SER A 108 4.11 7.13 -10.03
CA SER A 108 3.25 8.28 -10.32
C SER A 108 2.00 7.85 -11.07
N HIS A 109 0.82 8.29 -10.59
CA HIS A 109 -0.47 7.98 -11.21
C HIS A 109 -1.30 9.25 -11.38
N THR A 110 -2.02 9.36 -12.50
CA THR A 110 -2.93 10.49 -12.72
C THR A 110 -4.37 10.06 -12.46
N LEU A 111 -5.03 10.73 -11.51
CA LEU A 111 -6.47 10.61 -11.27
C LEU A 111 -7.20 11.75 -11.99
N VAL A 112 -8.29 11.42 -12.67
CA VAL A 112 -9.12 12.39 -13.40
C VAL A 112 -10.56 12.30 -12.91
N CYS A 113 -11.11 13.41 -12.44
CA CYS A 113 -12.55 13.58 -12.20
C CYS A 113 -13.15 14.33 -13.39
N ARG A 114 -14.04 13.67 -14.12
CA ARG A 114 -14.68 14.17 -15.35
C ARG A 114 -16.18 14.34 -15.18
N MET A 115 -16.71 15.41 -15.72
CA MET A 115 -18.14 15.64 -15.94
C MET A 115 -18.41 15.59 -17.44
N THR A 116 -19.50 14.91 -17.78
CA THR A 116 -20.09 14.94 -19.12
C THR A 116 -21.58 15.18 -18.99
N ALA A 117 -22.14 16.09 -19.76
CA ALA A 117 -23.57 16.37 -19.76
C ALA A 117 -24.10 16.63 -21.18
N LEU A 118 -25.39 16.34 -21.37
CA LEU A 118 -26.15 16.68 -22.56
C LEU A 118 -27.30 17.59 -22.16
N GLY A 119 -27.31 18.79 -22.70
CA GLY A 119 -28.36 19.78 -22.52
C GLY A 119 -29.67 19.41 -23.23
N SER A 120 -30.80 19.92 -22.74
CA SER A 120 -32.11 19.78 -23.40
C SER A 120 -32.18 20.52 -24.73
N ASP A 121 -31.30 21.51 -24.90
CA ASP A 121 -31.02 22.24 -26.14
C ASP A 121 -30.07 21.50 -27.09
N GLY A 122 -29.64 20.29 -26.74
CA GLY A 122 -28.72 19.47 -27.54
C GLY A 122 -27.24 19.84 -27.38
N GLN A 123 -26.90 20.82 -26.53
CA GLN A 123 -25.51 21.18 -26.28
C GLN A 123 -24.80 20.12 -25.42
N GLU A 124 -23.60 19.72 -25.83
CA GLU A 124 -22.74 18.84 -25.03
C GLU A 124 -21.78 19.66 -24.16
N PHE A 125 -21.60 19.22 -22.91
CA PHE A 125 -20.69 19.83 -21.95
C PHE A 125 -19.71 18.79 -21.41
N SER A 126 -18.46 19.21 -21.21
CA SER A 126 -17.49 18.42 -20.47
C SER A 126 -16.55 19.32 -19.66
N ALA A 127 -16.19 18.86 -18.47
CA ALA A 127 -15.16 19.45 -17.63
C ALA A 127 -14.31 18.33 -17.04
N GLU A 128 -13.03 18.61 -16.79
CA GLU A 128 -12.10 17.67 -16.17
C GLU A 128 -11.21 18.39 -15.16
N GLN A 129 -10.89 17.68 -14.08
CA GLN A 129 -9.82 18.02 -13.15
C GLN A 129 -8.90 16.83 -12.99
N GLN A 130 -7.61 17.10 -12.85
CA GLN A 130 -6.57 16.08 -12.76
C GLN A 130 -5.70 16.30 -11.53
N LEU A 131 -5.27 15.19 -10.93
CA LEU A 131 -4.30 15.19 -9.84
C LEU A 131 -3.30 14.07 -10.08
N THR A 132 -2.01 14.41 -10.05
CA THR A 132 -0.93 13.43 -9.99
C THR A 132 -0.73 13.01 -8.54
N VAL A 133 -0.78 11.70 -8.31
CA VAL A 133 -0.61 11.05 -7.02
C VAL A 133 0.68 10.26 -7.06
N GLU A 134 1.59 10.58 -6.15
CA GLU A 134 2.82 9.81 -5.96
C GLU A 134 2.58 8.71 -4.93
N VAL A 135 2.73 7.46 -5.37
CA VAL A 135 2.57 6.27 -4.54
C VAL A 135 3.93 5.73 -4.17
N VAL A 136 4.23 5.71 -2.88
CA VAL A 136 5.54 5.32 -2.37
C VAL A 136 5.69 3.79 -2.47
N PRO A 137 6.87 3.26 -2.85
CA PRO A 137 7.17 1.84 -2.71
C PRO A 137 7.11 1.44 -1.24
N THR A 138 6.18 0.56 -0.90
CA THR A 138 5.93 0.16 0.48
C THR A 138 5.52 -1.30 0.55
N ASP A 139 5.86 -1.94 1.67
CA ASP A 139 5.42 -3.27 2.02
C ASP A 139 4.91 -3.30 3.46
N ILE A 140 4.46 -4.49 3.87
CA ILE A 140 4.03 -4.80 5.24
C ILE A 140 5.12 -4.64 6.30
N ARG A 141 6.38 -4.32 5.95
CA ARG A 141 7.51 -4.12 6.88
C ARG A 141 7.92 -2.65 7.03
N ASN A 142 7.62 -1.78 6.05
CA ASN A 142 8.32 -0.49 5.95
C ASN A 142 7.43 0.77 5.89
N ASN A 143 6.09 0.67 5.90
CA ASN A 143 5.20 1.85 5.77
C ASN A 143 4.10 1.99 6.83
N PHE A 144 4.26 1.32 7.97
CA PHE A 144 3.22 1.30 9.00
C PHE A 144 3.69 1.79 10.37
N TRP A 145 4.98 2.10 10.55
CA TRP A 145 5.52 2.50 11.85
C TRP A 145 4.85 3.78 12.36
N GLY A 146 4.35 3.75 13.60
CA GLY A 146 3.71 4.90 14.23
C GLY A 146 2.28 5.20 13.77
N GLU A 147 1.72 4.43 12.81
CA GLU A 147 0.31 4.57 12.44
C GLU A 147 -0.61 4.13 13.58
N SER A 148 -1.80 4.73 13.67
CA SER A 148 -2.81 4.26 14.61
C SER A 148 -3.37 2.89 14.18
N LYS A 149 -3.87 2.11 15.14
CA LYS A 149 -4.57 0.85 14.84
C LYS A 149 -5.67 0.98 13.79
N SER A 150 -6.44 2.07 13.80
CA SER A 150 -7.49 2.30 12.82
C SER A 150 -6.95 2.46 11.40
N GLU A 151 -5.80 3.15 11.26
CA GLU A 151 -5.16 3.36 9.96
C GLU A 151 -4.49 2.08 9.47
N THR A 152 -3.85 1.32 10.36
CA THR A 152 -3.34 -0.01 10.06
C THR A 152 -4.47 -0.95 9.61
N GLN A 153 -5.59 -0.97 10.34
CA GLN A 153 -6.75 -1.79 9.96
C GLN A 153 -7.31 -1.40 8.60
N ARG A 154 -7.41 -0.09 8.32
CA ARG A 154 -7.81 0.42 7.01
C ARG A 154 -6.85 -0.06 5.92
N ASN A 155 -5.55 -0.01 6.16
CA ASN A 155 -4.54 -0.45 5.20
C ASN A 155 -4.56 -1.97 4.95
N LEU A 156 -5.09 -2.74 5.91
CA LEU A 156 -5.27 -4.19 5.81
C LEU A 156 -6.68 -4.59 5.36
N THR A 157 -7.59 -3.64 5.04
CA THR A 157 -9.02 -3.93 4.93
C THR A 157 -9.41 -4.97 3.87
N TYR A 158 -8.54 -5.20 2.89
CA TYR A 158 -8.79 -6.20 1.86
C TYR A 158 -8.24 -7.58 2.25
N TYR A 159 -7.25 -7.70 3.13
CA TYR A 159 -6.66 -9.00 3.52
C TYR A 159 -7.75 -9.95 4.06
N LYS A 160 -7.92 -11.10 3.41
CA LYS A 160 -9.09 -11.99 3.64
C LYS A 160 -9.07 -12.64 5.02
N THR A 161 -7.89 -12.83 5.59
CA THR A 161 -7.63 -13.41 6.91
C THR A 161 -7.41 -12.34 7.98
N LEU A 162 -7.70 -11.07 7.69
CA LEU A 162 -7.61 -10.01 8.70
C LEU A 162 -8.48 -10.37 9.91
N GLN A 163 -7.83 -10.50 11.05
CA GLN A 163 -8.46 -10.77 12.33
C GLN A 163 -7.86 -9.85 13.40
N GLU A 164 -8.68 -9.49 14.37
CA GLU A 164 -8.22 -8.85 15.61
C GLU A 164 -8.14 -9.91 16.71
N GLU A 165 -6.99 -9.98 17.37
CA GLU A 165 -6.75 -10.92 18.46
C GLU A 165 -7.17 -10.33 19.82
N ALA A 166 -7.26 -11.19 20.85
CA ALA A 166 -7.69 -10.78 22.19
C ALA A 166 -6.77 -9.74 22.85
N ASP A 167 -5.50 -9.69 22.45
CA ASP A 167 -4.52 -8.69 22.90
C ASP A 167 -4.61 -7.37 22.13
N GLY A 168 -5.55 -7.26 21.18
CA GLY A 168 -5.77 -6.10 20.34
C GLY A 168 -4.82 -6.00 19.13
N SER A 169 -3.93 -6.98 18.91
CA SER A 169 -3.13 -7.07 17.69
C SER A 169 -3.98 -7.42 16.48
N LEU A 170 -3.50 -7.06 15.28
CA LEU A 170 -4.13 -7.45 14.01
C LEU A 170 -3.30 -8.55 13.36
N THR A 171 -3.92 -9.61 12.86
CA THR A 171 -3.23 -10.72 12.19
C THR A 171 -3.73 -10.88 10.76
N VAL A 172 -2.82 -11.22 9.84
CA VAL A 172 -3.12 -11.56 8.44
C VAL A 172 -2.21 -12.70 7.98
N SER A 173 -2.65 -13.44 6.97
CA SER A 173 -1.80 -14.29 6.14
C SER A 173 -1.10 -13.43 5.08
N GLU A 174 0.22 -13.55 4.97
CA GLU A 174 1.01 -12.84 3.94
C GLU A 174 0.56 -13.20 2.51
N LYS A 175 -0.02 -14.39 2.32
CA LYS A 175 -0.58 -14.84 1.03
C LYS A 175 -1.82 -14.07 0.58
N ASP A 176 -2.47 -13.35 1.48
CA ASP A 176 -3.70 -12.63 1.19
C ASP A 176 -3.44 -11.25 0.58
N HIS A 177 -2.18 -10.91 0.32
CA HIS A 177 -1.81 -9.63 -0.25
C HIS A 177 -2.51 -9.35 -1.59
N TYR A 178 -2.99 -8.13 -1.76
CA TYR A 178 -3.65 -7.64 -2.96
C TYR A 178 -2.66 -6.88 -3.84
N GLY A 179 -2.35 -7.41 -5.03
CA GLY A 179 -1.43 -6.78 -5.97
C GLY A 179 -0.56 -7.80 -6.71
N SER A 180 0.47 -7.32 -7.42
CA SER A 180 1.48 -8.16 -8.06
C SER A 180 2.70 -8.45 -7.17
N LEU A 181 2.73 -7.90 -5.95
CA LEU A 181 3.73 -8.23 -4.94
C LEU A 181 3.50 -9.66 -4.46
N ASN A 182 4.34 -10.57 -4.94
CA ASN A 182 4.34 -11.96 -4.53
C ASN A 182 5.53 -12.21 -3.60
N TYR A 183 5.34 -12.21 -2.28
CA TYR A 183 6.44 -12.52 -1.37
C TYR A 183 6.95 -13.97 -1.50
N ALA A 184 6.22 -14.85 -2.20
CA ALA A 184 6.76 -16.15 -2.59
C ALA A 184 7.90 -16.05 -3.63
N THR A 185 8.08 -14.91 -4.32
CA THR A 185 9.30 -14.68 -5.09
C THR A 185 10.49 -14.28 -4.20
N GLU A 186 10.28 -13.75 -2.97
CA GLU A 186 11.36 -13.67 -1.98
C GLU A 186 11.87 -15.07 -1.61
N ALA A 187 10.96 -16.06 -1.57
CA ALA A 187 11.29 -17.45 -1.35
C ALA A 187 11.95 -18.16 -2.55
N GLY A 188 11.63 -17.70 -3.77
CA GLY A 188 12.10 -18.27 -5.03
C GLY A 188 13.35 -17.61 -5.62
N ASN A 189 13.72 -16.41 -5.16
CA ASN A 189 14.89 -15.71 -5.67
C ASN A 189 16.17 -16.44 -5.27
N SER A 190 16.99 -16.74 -6.27
CA SER A 190 18.29 -17.33 -6.06
C SER A 190 19.35 -16.26 -5.82
N LEU A 191 19.98 -16.25 -4.64
CA LEU A 191 21.26 -15.57 -4.46
C LEU A 191 22.33 -16.45 -5.11
N GLY A 192 22.90 -16.01 -6.24
CA GLY A 192 23.97 -16.73 -6.94
C GLY A 192 23.58 -18.13 -7.46
N GLY A 193 22.32 -18.35 -7.84
CA GLY A 193 21.84 -19.64 -8.36
C GLY A 193 21.36 -20.65 -7.31
N THR A 194 21.41 -20.32 -6.01
CA THR A 194 20.85 -21.16 -4.95
C THR A 194 19.46 -20.66 -4.56
N SER A 195 18.42 -21.47 -4.78
CA SER A 195 17.07 -21.20 -4.28
C SER A 195 17.09 -21.06 -2.75
N LEU A 196 16.58 -19.94 -2.23
CA LEU A 196 16.52 -19.69 -0.79
C LEU A 196 15.47 -20.55 -0.08
N GLY A 197 14.56 -21.22 -0.80
CA GLY A 197 13.69 -22.26 -0.27
C GLY A 197 12.83 -21.83 0.93
N LEU A 198 12.46 -20.53 1.02
CA LEU A 198 11.70 -20.01 2.16
C LEU A 198 10.24 -20.49 2.08
N SER A 199 9.67 -20.98 3.19
CA SER A 199 8.26 -21.39 3.21
C SER A 199 7.34 -20.19 2.94
N PRO A 200 6.34 -20.30 2.02
CA PRO A 200 5.54 -19.16 1.57
C PRO A 200 4.32 -18.85 2.44
N SER A 201 4.08 -19.58 3.55
CA SER A 201 2.95 -19.32 4.43
C SER A 201 3.44 -18.67 5.72
N ARG A 202 3.19 -17.37 5.86
CA ARG A 202 3.53 -16.62 7.06
C ARG A 202 2.28 -15.98 7.65
N THR A 203 2.17 -16.07 8.96
CA THR A 203 1.26 -15.20 9.71
C THR A 203 2.01 -13.93 10.06
N VAL A 204 1.40 -12.78 9.78
CA VAL A 204 1.93 -11.46 10.11
C VAL A 204 1.04 -10.86 11.18
N SER A 205 1.64 -10.47 12.30
CA SER A 205 0.95 -9.86 13.45
C SER A 205 1.44 -8.43 13.63
N PHE A 206 0.51 -7.49 13.64
CA PHE A 206 0.72 -6.06 13.85
C PHE A 206 0.39 -5.72 15.30
N ARG A 207 1.38 -5.25 16.05
CA ARG A 207 1.27 -4.99 17.49
C ARG A 207 1.45 -3.52 17.79
N PHE A 208 0.59 -3.03 18.67
CA PHE A 208 0.47 -1.61 18.97
C PHE A 208 1.01 -1.32 20.36
N SER A 209 1.63 -0.17 20.50
CA SER A 209 2.06 0.37 21.79
C SER A 209 0.86 0.64 22.69
N THR A 210 1.13 0.96 23.96
CA THR A 210 0.09 1.40 24.91
C THR A 210 -0.62 2.68 24.48
N THR A 211 0.00 3.50 23.62
CA THR A 211 -0.59 4.71 23.03
C THR A 211 -1.38 4.44 21.75
N GLY A 212 -1.48 3.19 21.31
CA GLY A 212 -2.30 2.76 20.16
C GLY A 212 -1.64 2.96 18.80
N THR A 213 -0.32 3.13 18.77
CA THR A 213 0.47 3.29 17.53
C THR A 213 1.23 2.01 17.22
N LEU A 214 1.38 1.66 15.94
CA LEU A 214 2.09 0.44 15.54
C LEU A 214 3.57 0.53 15.94
N GLU A 215 4.02 -0.47 16.70
CA GLU A 215 5.36 -0.54 17.28
C GLU A 215 6.13 -1.77 16.81
N GLU A 216 5.44 -2.91 16.64
CA GLU A 216 6.06 -4.14 16.15
C GLU A 216 5.25 -4.79 15.03
N ILE A 217 5.97 -5.40 14.09
CA ILE A 217 5.39 -6.31 13.09
C ILE A 217 6.11 -7.64 13.20
N VAL A 218 5.36 -8.70 13.50
CA VAL A 218 5.87 -10.02 13.79
C VAL A 218 5.50 -10.98 12.67
N TYR A 219 6.50 -11.54 12.02
CA TYR A 219 6.35 -12.60 11.03
C TYR A 219 6.61 -13.93 11.72
N VAL A 220 5.65 -14.84 11.64
CA VAL A 220 5.82 -16.22 12.10
C VAL A 220 5.83 -17.14 10.89
N CYS A 221 6.99 -17.76 10.66
CA CYS A 221 7.18 -18.77 9.63
C CYS A 221 7.11 -20.15 10.28
N ALA A 222 5.96 -20.80 10.16
CA ALA A 222 5.81 -22.20 10.50
C ALA A 222 6.16 -23.06 9.27
N PRO A 223 7.11 -24.01 9.36
CA PRO A 223 7.39 -24.91 8.26
C PRO A 223 6.20 -25.83 7.98
N SER A 224 5.92 -26.09 6.70
CA SER A 224 4.85 -27.03 6.30
C SER A 224 5.26 -28.51 6.40
N THR A 225 6.55 -28.78 6.64
CA THR A 225 7.13 -30.13 6.76
C THR A 225 8.31 -30.11 7.73
N THR A 226 8.47 -31.21 8.48
CA THR A 226 9.55 -31.45 9.43
C THR A 226 10.92 -31.60 8.75
N GLN A 227 11.83 -30.64 9.00
CA GLN A 227 13.18 -30.59 8.40
C GLN A 227 14.19 -29.94 9.35
N ILE A 228 14.65 -30.73 10.33
CA ILE A 228 15.59 -30.29 11.35
C ILE A 228 16.93 -29.83 10.75
N ASP A 229 17.36 -30.46 9.67
CA ASP A 229 18.60 -30.21 8.94
C ASP A 229 18.66 -28.81 8.30
N GLN A 230 17.52 -28.11 8.21
CA GLN A 230 17.44 -26.81 7.55
C GLN A 230 17.21 -25.64 8.50
N ILE A 231 17.10 -25.87 9.81
CA ILE A 231 16.75 -24.82 10.79
C ILE A 231 17.77 -23.67 10.75
N VAL A 232 19.05 -23.96 10.97
CA VAL A 232 20.14 -22.96 10.96
C VAL A 232 20.29 -22.33 9.58
N ARG A 233 20.28 -23.17 8.54
CA ARG A 233 20.43 -22.72 7.15
C ARG A 233 19.35 -21.73 6.72
N ARG A 234 18.07 -21.97 7.06
CA ARG A 234 16.96 -21.08 6.70
C ARG A 234 17.06 -19.73 7.38
N LEU A 235 17.49 -19.70 8.64
CA LEU A 235 17.74 -18.46 9.38
C LEU A 235 18.80 -17.61 8.68
N LEU A 236 19.92 -18.23 8.29
CA LEU A 236 21.00 -17.56 7.57
C LEU A 236 20.58 -17.11 6.16
N GLN A 237 19.84 -17.93 5.43
CA GLN A 237 19.27 -17.55 4.13
C GLN A 237 18.35 -16.32 4.24
N ARG A 238 17.59 -16.21 5.34
CA ARG A 238 16.74 -15.05 5.60
C ARG A 238 17.56 -13.80 5.95
N ALA A 239 18.62 -13.95 6.74
CA ALA A 239 19.56 -12.86 7.01
C ALA A 239 20.18 -12.32 5.72
N LEU A 240 20.75 -13.20 4.89
CA LEU A 240 21.33 -12.83 3.60
C LEU A 240 20.35 -12.10 2.67
N TYR A 241 19.08 -12.50 2.68
CA TYR A 241 18.03 -11.80 1.95
C TYR A 241 17.85 -10.37 2.47
N LEU A 242 17.70 -10.19 3.78
CA LEU A 242 17.53 -8.87 4.40
C LEU A 242 18.74 -7.96 4.17
N GLU A 243 19.96 -8.51 4.16
CA GLU A 243 21.18 -7.74 3.85
C GLU A 243 21.20 -7.30 2.38
N SER A 244 20.89 -8.22 1.46
CA SER A 244 21.05 -8.00 0.03
C SER A 244 19.95 -7.13 -0.59
N PHE A 245 18.72 -7.25 -0.10
CA PHE A 245 17.55 -6.61 -0.70
C PHE A 245 17.02 -5.44 0.13
N ASP A 246 17.11 -5.52 1.46
CA ASP A 246 16.49 -4.55 2.37
C ASP A 246 17.51 -3.65 3.09
N GLY A 247 18.81 -3.82 2.80
CA GLY A 247 19.88 -2.95 3.26
C GLY A 247 20.18 -3.02 4.77
N PHE A 248 19.85 -4.14 5.42
CA PHE A 248 20.29 -4.40 6.79
C PHE A 248 21.79 -4.68 6.81
N THR A 249 22.56 -4.03 7.70
CA THR A 249 24.05 -4.04 7.60
C THR A 249 24.77 -4.33 8.91
N ALA A 250 24.07 -4.33 10.06
CA ALA A 250 24.66 -4.54 11.38
C ALA A 250 24.15 -5.84 12.02
N THR A 251 24.59 -6.98 11.49
CA THR A 251 24.15 -8.31 11.96
C THR A 251 24.88 -8.73 13.24
N ALA A 252 24.12 -9.10 14.27
CA ALA A 252 24.61 -9.63 15.53
C ALA A 252 23.96 -10.99 15.84
N TYR A 253 24.80 -11.98 16.16
CA TYR A 253 24.38 -13.35 16.46
C TYR A 253 24.37 -13.59 17.96
N ASP A 254 23.32 -14.25 18.46
CA ASP A 254 23.25 -14.68 19.86
C ASP A 254 22.43 -15.95 20.01
N TYR A 255 22.36 -16.49 21.21
CA TYR A 255 21.52 -17.63 21.54
C TYR A 255 20.95 -17.52 22.96
N ARG A 256 19.86 -18.24 23.23
CA ARG A 256 19.25 -18.33 24.56
C ARG A 256 19.00 -19.78 24.93
N VAL A 257 19.54 -20.22 26.07
CA VAL A 257 19.22 -21.54 26.62
C VAL A 257 17.87 -21.46 27.32
N ALA A 258 17.00 -22.43 27.07
CA ALA A 258 15.68 -22.49 27.69
C ALA A 258 15.78 -22.68 29.21
N ASP A 259 14.84 -22.10 29.96
CA ASP A 259 14.83 -22.16 31.42
C ASP A 259 14.83 -23.61 31.93
N GLY A 260 15.76 -23.92 32.83
CA GLY A 260 15.92 -25.25 33.41
C GLY A 260 16.52 -26.30 32.47
N GLN A 261 16.93 -25.93 31.25
CA GLN A 261 17.66 -26.79 30.32
C GLN A 261 19.17 -26.57 30.43
N SER A 262 19.92 -27.54 29.93
CA SER A 262 21.37 -27.45 29.77
C SER A 262 21.77 -28.00 28.42
N LEU A 263 22.76 -27.37 27.79
CA LEU A 263 23.36 -27.85 26.56
C LEU A 263 24.41 -28.92 26.88
N THR A 264 24.56 -29.89 25.98
CA THR A 264 25.75 -30.76 25.99
C THR A 264 26.99 -29.92 25.66
N SER A 265 28.19 -30.45 25.96
CA SER A 265 29.44 -29.76 25.63
C SER A 265 29.58 -29.46 24.13
N GLU A 266 29.05 -30.34 23.28
CA GLU A 266 29.08 -30.17 21.82
C GLU A 266 28.09 -29.10 21.36
N GLU A 267 26.86 -29.13 21.88
CA GLU A 267 25.84 -28.10 21.61
C GLU A 267 26.31 -26.72 22.06
N GLN A 268 26.96 -26.64 23.22
CA GLN A 268 27.53 -25.40 23.74
C GLN A 268 28.63 -24.87 22.82
N ALA A 269 29.55 -25.73 22.36
CA ALA A 269 30.61 -25.32 21.44
C ALA A 269 30.07 -24.80 20.10
N LEU A 270 29.00 -25.41 19.56
CA LEU A 270 28.34 -24.94 18.35
C LEU A 270 27.55 -23.65 18.57
N ALA A 271 26.89 -23.50 19.72
CA ALA A 271 26.21 -22.26 20.10
C ALA A 271 27.20 -21.08 20.24
N ASP A 272 28.39 -21.33 20.79
CA ASP A 272 29.46 -20.33 20.87
C ASP A 272 30.01 -19.95 19.49
N GLN A 273 30.14 -20.91 18.56
CA GLN A 273 30.51 -20.64 17.16
C GLN A 273 29.46 -19.80 16.43
N TRP A 274 28.17 -20.10 16.66
CA TRP A 274 27.05 -19.31 16.16
C TRP A 274 27.12 -17.87 16.67
N LYS A 275 27.29 -17.68 17.98
CA LYS A 275 27.43 -16.35 18.60
C LYS A 275 28.61 -15.55 18.04
N ALA A 276 29.69 -16.23 17.67
CA ALA A 276 30.85 -15.62 17.01
C ALA A 276 30.61 -15.27 15.53
N GLY A 277 29.44 -15.60 14.95
CA GLY A 277 29.12 -15.40 13.53
C GLY A 277 29.89 -16.33 12.58
N SER A 278 30.41 -17.45 13.10
CA SER A 278 31.29 -18.36 12.36
C SER A 278 30.61 -19.65 11.88
N LEU A 279 29.38 -19.90 12.33
CA LEU A 279 28.62 -21.10 11.97
C LEU A 279 27.75 -20.84 10.73
N GLU A 280 28.27 -21.17 9.54
CA GLU A 280 27.52 -21.04 8.29
C GLU A 280 26.46 -22.13 8.08
N ASN A 281 26.67 -23.33 8.64
CA ASN A 281 25.70 -24.42 8.68
C ASN A 281 26.00 -25.28 9.91
N ASP A 282 24.97 -25.95 10.43
CA ASP A 282 25.19 -27.00 11.42
C ASP A 282 25.92 -28.20 10.77
N SER A 283 26.71 -28.91 11.55
CA SER A 283 27.47 -30.09 11.11
C SER A 283 26.58 -31.20 10.55
N GLU A 284 27.17 -32.24 9.93
CA GLU A 284 26.42 -33.36 9.32
C GLU A 284 25.41 -34.04 10.29
N ASP A 285 25.65 -33.96 11.59
CA ASP A 285 24.83 -34.57 12.63
C ASP A 285 23.67 -33.69 13.13
N TYR A 286 23.58 -32.44 12.67
CA TYR A 286 22.53 -31.47 13.02
C TYR A 286 22.36 -31.27 14.53
N THR A 287 23.47 -31.28 15.27
CA THR A 287 23.52 -31.18 16.73
C THR A 287 22.86 -29.90 17.25
N LEU A 288 23.21 -28.74 16.70
CA LEU A 288 22.65 -27.46 17.13
C LEU A 288 21.17 -27.33 16.75
N ALA A 289 20.81 -27.73 15.53
CA ALA A 289 19.43 -27.72 15.06
C ALA A 289 18.55 -28.68 15.89
N SER A 290 19.11 -29.79 16.36
CA SER A 290 18.45 -30.72 17.28
C SER A 290 18.23 -30.13 18.67
N ALA A 291 19.14 -29.30 19.18
CA ALA A 291 18.92 -28.54 20.40
C ALA A 291 17.77 -27.54 20.25
N VAL A 292 17.68 -26.88 19.09
CA VAL A 292 16.59 -25.94 18.78
C VAL A 292 15.25 -26.64 18.68
N ALA A 293 15.12 -27.68 17.84
CA ALA A 293 13.89 -28.43 17.70
C ALA A 293 13.45 -29.09 19.01
N GLY A 294 14.41 -29.50 19.84
CA GLY A 294 14.19 -30.05 21.17
C GLY A 294 13.86 -29.02 22.26
N GLN A 295 13.64 -27.75 21.92
CA GLN A 295 13.28 -26.66 22.84
C GLN A 295 14.32 -26.42 23.95
N ARG A 296 15.59 -26.72 23.69
CA ARG A 296 16.69 -26.48 24.65
C ARG A 296 17.41 -25.16 24.37
N LEU A 297 17.32 -24.69 23.13
CA LEU A 297 18.04 -23.53 22.63
C LEU A 297 17.16 -22.74 21.67
N ASP A 298 17.18 -21.42 21.79
CA ASP A 298 16.73 -20.52 20.74
C ASP A 298 17.95 -19.87 20.09
N LEU A 299 17.95 -19.79 18.76
CA LEU A 299 18.95 -19.02 18.01
C LEU A 299 18.40 -17.63 17.71
N LEU A 300 19.22 -16.60 17.91
CA LEU A 300 18.84 -15.21 17.74
C LEU A 300 19.79 -14.50 16.78
N LEU A 301 19.21 -13.61 15.98
CA LEU A 301 19.93 -12.74 15.06
C LEU A 301 19.26 -11.37 15.08
N THR A 302 20.02 -10.34 15.48
CA THR A 302 19.56 -8.94 15.39
C THR A 302 20.20 -8.28 14.19
N MET A 303 19.42 -7.54 13.40
CA MET A 303 19.95 -6.68 12.34
C MET A 303 19.30 -5.32 12.39
N GLU A 304 19.96 -4.33 11.81
CA GLU A 304 19.45 -2.98 11.72
C GLU A 304 19.71 -2.33 10.37
N ASN A 305 18.79 -1.46 9.94
CA ASN A 305 18.99 -0.48 8.88
C ASN A 305 18.72 0.94 9.43
N GLU A 306 18.57 1.93 8.56
CA GLU A 306 18.34 3.33 8.96
C GLU A 306 17.02 3.57 9.72
N LYS A 307 16.00 2.73 9.53
CA LYS A 307 14.63 2.97 10.02
C LYS A 307 14.08 1.88 10.93
N THR A 308 14.66 0.69 10.88
CA THR A 308 14.07 -0.51 11.46
C THR A 308 15.14 -1.39 12.08
N ARG A 309 14.81 -1.98 13.22
CA ARG A 309 15.54 -3.11 13.82
C ARG A 309 14.72 -4.38 13.58
N VAL A 310 15.40 -5.47 13.28
CA VAL A 310 14.78 -6.79 13.18
C VAL A 310 15.46 -7.74 14.15
N GLU A 311 14.67 -8.43 14.96
CA GLU A 311 15.10 -9.58 15.76
C GLU A 311 14.50 -10.84 15.14
N MET A 312 15.37 -11.71 14.64
CA MET A 312 14.99 -13.03 14.16
C MET A 312 15.33 -14.07 15.20
N THR A 313 14.35 -14.88 15.55
CA THR A 313 14.47 -15.96 16.52
C THR A 313 14.03 -17.26 15.88
N VAL A 314 14.76 -18.34 16.15
CA VAL A 314 14.34 -19.69 15.78
C VAL A 314 14.25 -20.55 17.01
N SER A 315 13.07 -21.09 17.24
CA SER A 315 12.68 -21.79 18.47
C SER A 315 11.91 -23.07 18.14
N GLY A 316 12.10 -24.12 18.95
CA GLY A 316 11.39 -25.40 18.78
C GLY A 316 9.89 -25.27 19.08
N THR A 317 9.03 -25.92 18.28
CA THR A 317 7.56 -25.81 18.43
C THR A 317 6.97 -26.83 19.42
N GLY A 318 7.77 -27.79 19.91
CA GLY A 318 7.33 -28.82 20.84
C GLY A 318 6.46 -29.92 20.21
N ALA A 319 6.12 -29.78 18.92
CA ALA A 319 5.33 -30.74 18.14
C ALA A 319 6.16 -31.87 17.51
N GLY A 320 7.47 -31.91 17.72
CA GLY A 320 8.38 -32.88 17.09
C GLY A 320 9.70 -32.24 16.67
N LYS A 321 10.28 -32.68 15.54
CA LYS A 321 11.53 -32.13 14.97
C LYS A 321 11.30 -30.79 14.22
N ASP A 322 10.35 -30.00 14.68
CA ASP A 322 9.90 -28.76 14.04
C ASP A 322 10.39 -27.54 14.82
N ALA A 323 10.78 -26.48 14.11
CA ALA A 323 11.11 -25.18 14.67
C ALA A 323 10.42 -24.08 13.86
N GLU A 324 10.01 -23.02 14.53
CA GLU A 324 9.46 -21.83 13.89
C GLU A 324 10.53 -20.74 13.78
N THR A 325 10.50 -19.98 12.69
CA THR A 325 11.28 -18.74 12.59
C THR A 325 10.35 -17.57 12.81
N ARG A 326 10.64 -16.78 13.84
CA ARG A 326 9.95 -15.55 14.16
C ARG A 326 10.83 -14.36 13.81
N MET A 327 10.32 -13.39 13.06
CA MET A 327 11.01 -12.13 12.79
C MET A 327 10.19 -10.99 13.36
N VAL A 328 10.73 -10.27 14.32
CA VAL A 328 10.11 -9.11 14.95
C VAL A 328 10.78 -7.88 14.39
N PHE A 329 10.06 -7.12 13.58
CA PHE A 329 10.48 -5.81 13.11
C PHE A 329 9.97 -4.76 14.09
N SER A 330 10.81 -3.79 14.43
CA SER A 330 10.46 -2.64 15.25
C SER A 330 11.01 -1.35 14.63
N GLY A 331 10.22 -0.27 14.73
CA GLY A 331 10.66 1.06 14.31
C GLY A 331 11.81 1.57 15.18
N LYS A 332 12.75 2.31 14.57
CA LYS A 332 13.79 3.07 15.28
C LYS A 332 13.31 4.46 15.70
#